data_AF-A0A482DK66-F1
#
_entry.id   AF-A0A482DK66-F1
#
_cell.length_a   1.000
_cell.length_b   1.000
_cell.length_c   1.000
_cell.angle_alpha   90.00
_cell.angle_beta   90.00
_cell.angle_gamma   90.00
#
_symmetry.space_group_name_H-M   'P 1'
#
loop_
_entity.id
_entity.type
_entity.pdbx_description
1 polymer ?
#
loop_
_entity_poly.entity_id
_entity_poly.type
_entity_poly.pdbx_seq_one_letter_code
_entity_poly.pdbx_strand_id
1 'polypeptide(L)'
;MTSAPSSQHVCAMALSCLDDSDNRLQSFDLSDADWRKLEVKNRRLHHLRMDCCPATVVLKRSSRGTKFFAHRIAGPCTSADESEEHRHLKMMAVEIARSSGWQAATEVAGTTPTGEPWRADVLAVKGNAKVAIEIQWSGQTNAETLRRQEQYRLSGIRGLWLLRQPGFPIVHDLPAACIGGSLADGFQALIPAHERMLARHRRLPECWRQALPIDAFLRAAFERRLGFFTPLEAVGENATIVVEAAIADCWNERCREKTQIITSIEIATDQGAFDFSLPDLTNHPHLLVEILQRLPSSFDRKVIQKRYSHTQRRSYVSNGCTKCNRLFGEFMLAHDPSDTDQIATFPARLDSRWLALLSSHPDIEISQPAWWVRA
;
A
#
# COMPACT_ATOMS: atom_id res chain seq x y z
N MET A 1 3.15 -44.91 -27.24
CA MET A 1 3.62 -43.79 -28.08
C MET A 1 3.21 -42.51 -27.37
N THR A 2 4.15 -41.94 -26.64
CA THR A 2 4.04 -40.71 -25.87
C THR A 2 4.09 -39.51 -26.81
N SER A 3 3.02 -38.73 -26.88
CA SER A 3 3.02 -37.41 -27.51
C SER A 3 3.66 -36.41 -26.54
N ALA A 4 4.86 -35.92 -26.90
CA ALA A 4 5.48 -34.80 -26.22
C ALA A 4 4.65 -33.52 -26.46
N PRO A 5 4.47 -32.64 -25.45
CA PRO A 5 3.82 -31.35 -25.66
C PRO A 5 4.73 -30.47 -26.54
N SER A 6 4.14 -29.84 -27.57
CA SER A 6 4.87 -28.90 -28.42
C SER A 6 5.36 -27.72 -27.58
N SER A 7 6.67 -27.60 -27.43
CA SER A 7 7.31 -26.41 -26.87
C SER A 7 7.09 -25.24 -27.83
N GLN A 8 6.03 -24.47 -27.62
CA GLN A 8 5.95 -23.13 -28.20
C GLN A 8 7.15 -22.35 -27.64
N HIS A 9 8.12 -22.06 -28.49
CA HIS A 9 9.27 -21.24 -28.14
C HIS A 9 8.78 -19.86 -27.71
N VAL A 10 8.84 -19.60 -26.41
CA VAL A 10 8.44 -18.34 -25.81
C VAL A 10 9.55 -17.31 -26.09
N CYS A 11 9.26 -16.30 -26.91
CA CYS A 11 10.22 -15.25 -27.25
C CYS A 11 10.16 -14.16 -26.18
N ALA A 12 11.18 -14.06 -25.32
CA ALA A 12 11.22 -13.00 -24.30
C ALA A 12 11.17 -11.59 -24.93
N MET A 13 10.40 -10.71 -24.28
CA MET A 13 10.27 -9.28 -24.59
C MET A 13 10.93 -8.47 -23.46
N ALA A 14 11.89 -7.63 -23.79
CA ALA A 14 12.72 -6.89 -22.83
C ALA A 14 12.61 -5.37 -23.05
N LEU A 15 12.80 -4.59 -21.99
CA LEU A 15 12.91 -3.12 -22.07
C LEU A 15 14.32 -2.66 -22.36
N SER A 16 15.30 -3.54 -22.18
CA SER A 16 16.69 -3.26 -22.50
C SER A 16 17.33 -4.29 -23.42
N CYS A 17 18.41 -3.86 -24.06
CA CYS A 17 19.32 -4.71 -24.84
C CYS A 17 20.75 -4.18 -24.72
N LEU A 18 21.71 -4.93 -25.27
CA LEU A 18 23.12 -4.56 -25.30
C LEU A 18 23.56 -4.24 -26.73
N ASP A 19 24.41 -3.22 -26.87
CA ASP A 19 25.14 -2.94 -28.11
C ASP A 19 26.45 -3.75 -28.20
N ASP A 20 27.22 -3.55 -29.28
CA ASP A 20 28.51 -4.23 -29.50
C ASP A 20 29.53 -3.97 -28.39
N SER A 21 29.42 -2.85 -27.68
CA SER A 21 30.31 -2.43 -26.60
C SER A 21 29.78 -2.80 -25.21
N ASP A 22 28.77 -3.69 -25.14
CA ASP A 22 28.09 -4.06 -23.89
C ASP A 22 27.37 -2.89 -23.18
N ASN A 23 27.15 -1.77 -23.88
CA ASN A 23 26.35 -0.69 -23.31
C ASN A 23 24.87 -1.07 -23.33
N ARG A 24 24.21 -0.82 -22.20
CA ARG A 24 22.77 -1.05 -22.03
C ARG A 24 21.97 0.08 -22.65
N LEU A 25 21.07 -0.28 -23.57
CA LEU A 25 20.10 0.64 -24.16
C LEU A 25 18.71 0.38 -23.59
N GLN A 26 18.10 1.39 -23.00
CA GLN A 26 16.72 1.35 -22.51
C GLN A 26 15.75 1.85 -23.60
N SER A 27 14.70 1.09 -23.87
CA SER A 27 13.75 1.42 -24.96
C SER A 27 13.00 2.73 -24.73
N PHE A 28 12.71 3.06 -23.47
CA PHE A 28 11.99 4.27 -23.06
C PHE A 28 12.88 5.53 -23.00
N ASP A 29 14.21 5.37 -22.98
CA ASP A 29 15.16 6.50 -23.05
C ASP A 29 15.32 7.03 -24.48
N LEU A 30 14.82 6.29 -25.48
CA LEU A 30 14.96 6.63 -26.89
C LEU A 30 13.74 7.41 -27.39
N SER A 31 13.99 8.61 -27.93
CA SER A 31 12.98 9.37 -28.67
C SER A 31 12.43 8.56 -29.85
N ASP A 32 11.27 8.95 -30.41
CA ASP A 32 10.75 8.25 -31.60
C ASP A 32 11.67 8.33 -32.81
N ALA A 33 12.38 9.46 -32.97
CA ALA A 33 13.37 9.64 -34.01
C ALA A 33 14.56 8.71 -33.80
N ASP A 34 15.09 8.63 -32.57
CA ASP A 34 16.26 7.80 -32.27
C ASP A 34 15.93 6.31 -32.27
N TRP A 35 14.74 5.93 -31.82
CA TRP A 35 14.23 4.56 -31.97
C TRP A 35 14.18 4.15 -33.44
N ARG A 36 13.69 5.03 -34.33
CA ARG A 36 13.60 4.73 -35.77
C ARG A 36 14.98 4.66 -36.42
N LYS A 37 15.92 5.51 -36.03
CA LYS A 37 17.33 5.43 -36.45
C LYS A 37 17.97 4.12 -36.00
N LEU A 38 17.76 3.74 -34.74
CA LEU A 38 18.27 2.50 -34.15
C LEU A 38 17.70 1.28 -34.86
N GLU A 39 16.41 1.29 -35.16
CA GLU A 39 15.74 0.22 -35.91
C GLU A 39 16.34 0.04 -37.31
N VAL A 40 16.51 1.14 -38.06
CA VAL A 40 17.10 1.10 -39.40
C VAL A 40 18.55 0.58 -39.35
N LYS A 41 19.33 1.05 -38.38
CA LYS A 41 20.72 0.61 -38.19
C LYS A 41 20.78 -0.87 -37.81
N ASN A 42 20.00 -1.31 -36.83
CA ASN A 42 20.00 -2.69 -36.36
C ASN A 42 19.45 -3.68 -37.40
N ARG A 43 18.51 -3.26 -38.25
CA ARG A 43 18.03 -4.07 -39.38
C ARG A 43 19.12 -4.35 -40.41
N ARG A 44 20.14 -3.49 -40.52
CA ARG A 44 21.28 -3.67 -41.43
C ARG A 44 22.43 -4.42 -40.77
N LEU A 45 22.77 -4.08 -39.54
CA LEU A 45 24.00 -4.53 -38.88
C LEU A 45 23.80 -5.72 -37.94
N HIS A 46 22.59 -5.93 -37.40
CA HIS A 46 22.30 -6.95 -36.38
C HIS A 46 23.22 -6.90 -35.14
N HIS A 47 23.71 -5.70 -34.82
CA HIS A 47 24.67 -5.41 -33.76
C HIS A 47 24.09 -5.35 -32.33
N LEU A 48 22.78 -5.50 -32.18
CA LEU A 48 22.14 -5.48 -30.86
C LEU A 48 21.77 -6.90 -30.43
N ARG A 49 22.04 -7.21 -29.16
CA ARG A 49 21.79 -8.52 -28.55
C ARG A 49 20.89 -8.43 -27.31
N MET A 50 20.17 -9.50 -27.02
CA MET A 50 19.38 -9.61 -25.79
C MET A 50 20.31 -9.68 -24.57
N ASP A 51 19.81 -9.26 -23.42
CA ASP A 51 20.54 -9.41 -22.15
C ASP A 51 20.52 -10.85 -21.61
N CYS A 52 19.45 -11.58 -21.89
CA CYS A 52 19.25 -12.93 -21.37
C CYS A 52 20.02 -14.00 -22.14
N CYS A 53 20.45 -13.71 -23.37
CA CYS A 53 21.17 -14.65 -24.23
C CYS A 53 21.82 -13.92 -25.42
N PRO A 54 22.76 -14.53 -26.17
CA PRO A 54 23.45 -13.86 -27.27
C PRO A 54 22.59 -13.64 -28.54
N ALA A 55 21.28 -13.92 -28.48
CA ALA A 55 20.41 -13.76 -29.64
C ALA A 55 20.26 -12.30 -30.06
N THR A 56 20.17 -12.07 -31.37
CA THR A 56 19.94 -10.72 -31.92
C THR A 56 18.52 -10.24 -31.66
N VAL A 57 18.36 -8.92 -31.55
CA VAL A 57 17.08 -8.30 -31.22
C VAL A 57 16.32 -7.81 -32.45
N VAL A 58 14.99 -7.80 -32.35
CA VAL A 58 14.08 -7.01 -33.18
C VAL A 58 13.42 -5.94 -32.32
N LEU A 59 13.35 -4.71 -32.84
CA LEU A 59 12.71 -3.59 -32.18
C LEU A 59 11.21 -3.62 -32.49
N LYS A 60 10.37 -3.55 -31.46
CA LYS A 60 8.91 -3.60 -31.58
C LYS A 60 8.24 -2.48 -30.77
N ARG A 61 6.97 -2.23 -31.09
CA ARG A 61 6.07 -1.35 -30.33
C ARG A 61 4.79 -2.11 -30.00
N SER A 62 4.24 -1.91 -28.80
CA SER A 62 2.91 -2.42 -28.45
C SER A 62 1.83 -1.59 -29.15
N SER A 63 0.57 -2.07 -29.12
CA SER A 63 -0.58 -1.31 -29.63
C SER A 63 -0.76 0.03 -28.90
N ARG A 64 -0.28 0.14 -27.65
CA ARG A 64 -0.30 1.35 -26.82
C ARG A 64 0.95 2.23 -26.95
N GLY A 65 1.90 1.84 -27.80
CA GLY A 65 3.09 2.64 -28.12
C GLY A 65 4.34 2.31 -27.30
N THR A 66 4.28 1.40 -26.31
CA THR A 66 5.45 0.97 -25.53
C THR A 66 6.49 0.33 -26.44
N LYS A 67 7.70 0.90 -26.48
CA LYS A 67 8.85 0.35 -27.22
C LYS A 67 9.49 -0.79 -26.46
N PHE A 68 9.88 -1.86 -27.13
CA PHE A 68 10.57 -2.99 -26.52
C PHE A 68 11.43 -3.75 -27.51
N PHE A 69 12.37 -4.53 -26.99
CA PHE A 69 13.21 -5.45 -27.74
C PHE A 69 12.64 -6.87 -27.62
N ALA A 70 12.65 -7.62 -28.71
CA ALA A 70 12.28 -9.03 -28.70
C ALA A 70 13.35 -9.84 -29.40
N HIS A 71 13.41 -11.13 -29.09
CA HIS A 71 14.24 -12.07 -29.85
C HIS A 71 13.85 -12.03 -31.33
N ARG A 72 14.83 -11.87 -32.23
CA ARG A 72 14.61 -12.08 -33.66
C ARG A 72 14.38 -13.57 -33.96
N ILE A 73 15.22 -14.42 -33.36
CA ILE A 73 15.09 -15.88 -33.33
C ILE A 73 15.46 -16.30 -31.90
N ALA A 74 14.51 -16.83 -31.13
CA ALA A 74 14.74 -17.15 -29.71
C ALA A 74 15.71 -18.32 -29.49
N GLY A 75 15.81 -19.26 -30.44
CA GLY A 75 16.69 -20.42 -30.31
C GLY A 75 16.40 -21.22 -29.02
N PRO A 76 17.43 -21.61 -28.23
CA PRO A 76 17.26 -22.37 -26.99
C PRO A 76 16.94 -21.48 -25.77
N CYS A 77 16.66 -20.19 -25.96
CA CYS A 77 16.36 -19.31 -24.84
C CYS A 77 15.09 -19.77 -24.12
N THR A 78 15.19 -19.91 -22.79
CA THR A 78 14.09 -20.32 -21.91
C THR A 78 13.43 -19.15 -21.20
N SER A 79 13.83 -17.91 -21.51
CA SER A 79 13.25 -16.71 -20.89
C SER A 79 11.79 -16.57 -21.29
N ALA A 80 10.92 -16.48 -20.27
CA ALA A 80 9.48 -16.35 -20.47
C ALA A 80 9.11 -14.99 -21.10
N ASP A 81 7.95 -14.96 -21.75
CA ASP A 81 7.39 -13.74 -22.33
C ASP A 81 6.88 -12.84 -21.21
N GLU A 82 7.18 -11.56 -21.33
CA GLU A 82 6.84 -10.56 -20.34
C GLU A 82 5.57 -9.81 -20.74
N SER A 83 4.58 -9.82 -19.84
CA SER A 83 3.32 -9.10 -20.05
C SER A 83 3.53 -7.59 -20.28
N GLU A 84 2.58 -6.93 -20.93
CA GLU A 84 2.63 -5.46 -21.12
C GLU A 84 2.62 -4.73 -19.77
N GLU A 85 1.85 -5.25 -18.82
CA GLU A 85 1.73 -4.73 -17.45
C GLU A 85 3.05 -4.79 -16.69
N HIS A 86 3.76 -5.92 -16.75
CA HIS A 86 5.06 -6.08 -16.07
C HIS A 86 6.09 -5.08 -16.61
N ARG A 87 6.15 -4.91 -17.94
CA ARG A 87 7.01 -3.89 -18.57
C ARG A 87 6.62 -2.47 -18.17
N HIS A 88 5.33 -2.16 -18.16
CA HIS A 88 4.87 -0.82 -17.76
C HIS A 88 5.27 -0.49 -16.32
N LEU A 89 5.13 -1.44 -15.40
CA LEU A 89 5.54 -1.26 -14.00
C LEU A 89 7.06 -1.07 -13.84
N LYS A 90 7.88 -1.79 -14.62
CA LYS A 90 9.35 -1.59 -14.63
C LYS A 90 9.72 -0.19 -15.07
N MET A 91 9.12 0.27 -16.17
CA MET A 91 9.33 1.62 -16.71
C MET A 91 8.94 2.67 -15.67
N MET A 92 7.75 2.55 -15.08
CA MET A 92 7.27 3.45 -14.02
C MET A 92 8.21 3.49 -12.82
N ALA A 93 8.71 2.34 -12.36
CA ALA A 93 9.67 2.27 -11.27
C ALA A 93 10.99 2.98 -11.57
N VAL A 94 11.52 2.85 -12.80
CA VAL A 94 12.72 3.58 -13.24
C VAL A 94 12.48 5.09 -13.28
N GLU A 95 11.37 5.53 -13.88
CA GLU A 95 11.03 6.95 -14.00
C GLU A 95 10.88 7.61 -12.64
N ILE A 96 10.18 6.96 -11.71
CA ILE A 96 9.98 7.48 -10.35
C ILE A 96 11.30 7.50 -9.58
N ALA A 97 12.11 6.44 -9.65
CA ALA A 97 13.43 6.42 -9.04
C ALA A 97 14.28 7.60 -9.52
N ARG A 98 14.33 7.82 -10.84
CA ARG A 98 15.07 8.91 -11.47
C ARG A 98 14.55 10.28 -11.06
N SER A 99 13.23 10.48 -11.03
CA SER A 99 12.64 11.74 -10.53
C SER A 99 12.91 11.98 -9.04
N SER A 100 13.18 10.92 -8.28
CA SER A 100 13.59 10.97 -6.86
C SER A 100 15.11 11.11 -6.67
N GLY A 101 15.85 11.38 -7.75
CA GLY A 101 17.29 11.60 -7.76
C GLY A 101 18.13 10.32 -7.62
N TRP A 102 17.60 9.17 -8.03
CA TRP A 102 18.34 7.91 -8.13
C TRP A 102 18.77 7.67 -9.58
N GLN A 103 19.91 7.02 -9.79
CA GLN A 103 20.19 6.39 -11.08
C GLN A 103 19.43 5.07 -11.11
N ALA A 104 18.70 4.78 -12.19
CA ALA A 104 17.94 3.53 -12.29
C ALA A 104 17.91 2.97 -13.71
N ALA A 105 17.88 1.64 -13.79
CA ALA A 105 17.79 0.87 -15.02
C ALA A 105 17.01 -0.43 -14.78
N THR A 106 16.34 -0.92 -15.81
CA THR A 106 15.67 -2.23 -15.80
C THR A 106 16.66 -3.37 -16.03
N GLU A 107 16.28 -4.57 -15.60
CA GLU A 107 16.87 -5.85 -16.03
C GLU A 107 18.36 -6.02 -15.71
N VAL A 108 18.81 -5.39 -14.62
CA VAL A 108 20.23 -5.35 -14.25
C VAL A 108 20.65 -6.68 -13.61
N ALA A 109 21.64 -7.32 -14.21
CA ALA A 109 22.26 -8.53 -13.69
C ALA A 109 23.39 -8.20 -12.71
N GLY A 110 23.68 -9.16 -11.82
CA GLY A 110 24.86 -9.16 -10.97
C GLY A 110 25.10 -10.54 -10.37
N THR A 111 26.04 -10.61 -9.45
CA THR A 111 26.41 -11.85 -8.75
C THR A 111 26.53 -11.59 -7.27
N THR A 112 26.13 -12.57 -6.45
CA THR A 112 26.42 -12.57 -5.02
C THR A 112 27.94 -12.69 -4.79
N PRO A 113 28.44 -12.41 -3.56
CA PRO A 113 29.85 -12.66 -3.22
C PRO A 113 30.28 -14.12 -3.39
N THR A 114 29.34 -15.07 -3.35
CA THR A 114 29.58 -16.50 -3.58
C THR A 114 29.52 -16.90 -5.06
N GLY A 115 29.29 -15.94 -5.96
CA GLY A 115 29.26 -16.15 -7.41
C GLY A 115 27.90 -16.57 -7.97
N GLU A 116 26.84 -16.59 -7.16
CA GLU A 116 25.50 -16.93 -7.64
C GLU A 116 24.91 -15.75 -8.44
N PRO A 117 24.45 -15.94 -9.68
CA PRO A 117 23.89 -14.87 -10.48
C PRO A 117 22.51 -14.45 -9.97
N TRP A 118 22.21 -13.16 -10.07
CA TRP A 118 20.89 -12.58 -9.87
C TRP A 118 20.58 -11.56 -10.96
N ARG A 119 19.30 -11.27 -11.16
CA ARG A 119 18.83 -10.23 -12.08
C ARG A 119 17.66 -9.50 -11.46
N ALA A 120 17.82 -8.20 -11.28
CA ALA A 120 16.77 -7.31 -10.78
C ALA A 120 15.91 -6.81 -11.93
N ASP A 121 14.60 -6.81 -11.73
CA ASP A 121 13.66 -6.18 -12.66
C ASP A 121 13.96 -4.68 -12.83
N VAL A 122 14.26 -3.99 -11.73
CA VAL A 122 14.81 -2.63 -11.71
C VAL A 122 15.87 -2.53 -10.62
N LEU A 123 17.01 -1.92 -10.92
CA LEU A 123 18.01 -1.55 -9.93
C LEU A 123 18.15 -0.03 -9.88
N ALA A 124 17.98 0.54 -8.69
CA ALA A 124 18.17 1.95 -8.39
C ALA A 124 19.37 2.16 -7.46
N VAL A 125 20.19 3.17 -7.74
CA VAL A 125 21.42 3.51 -7.01
C VAL A 125 21.47 5.01 -6.67
N LYS A 126 21.79 5.35 -5.42
CA LYS A 126 22.01 6.73 -4.96
C LYS A 126 23.13 6.77 -3.93
N GLY A 127 24.31 7.25 -4.35
CA GLY A 127 25.53 7.12 -3.55
C GLY A 127 25.82 5.65 -3.25
N ASN A 128 25.94 5.30 -1.96
CA ASN A 128 26.17 3.93 -1.51
C ASN A 128 24.89 3.09 -1.38
N ALA A 129 23.71 3.71 -1.49
CA ALA A 129 22.45 2.98 -1.35
C ALA A 129 22.05 2.32 -2.68
N LYS A 130 21.68 1.04 -2.62
CA LYS A 130 21.14 0.27 -3.74
C LYS A 130 19.79 -0.33 -3.37
N VAL A 131 18.84 -0.27 -4.30
CA VAL A 131 17.51 -0.86 -4.16
C VAL A 131 17.18 -1.65 -5.42
N ALA A 132 16.94 -2.95 -5.28
CA ALA A 132 16.31 -3.75 -6.33
C ALA A 132 14.80 -3.70 -6.15
N ILE A 133 14.07 -3.36 -7.20
CA ILE A 133 12.60 -3.44 -7.22
C ILE A 133 12.24 -4.64 -8.09
N GLU A 134 11.50 -5.57 -7.50
CA GLU A 134 11.03 -6.80 -8.12
C GLU A 134 9.56 -6.72 -8.43
N ILE A 135 9.16 -7.00 -9.68
CA ILE A 135 7.76 -7.01 -10.10
C ILE A 135 7.40 -8.46 -10.41
N GLN A 136 6.92 -9.17 -9.39
CA GLN A 136 6.63 -10.57 -9.51
C GLN A 136 5.22 -10.79 -10.06
N TRP A 137 5.11 -10.89 -11.39
CA TRP A 137 3.83 -11.07 -12.09
C TRP A 137 3.29 -12.51 -12.04
N SER A 138 4.19 -13.48 -12.13
CA SER A 138 3.90 -14.93 -12.13
C SER A 138 3.88 -15.47 -10.70
N GLY A 139 3.18 -16.59 -10.48
CA GLY A 139 3.19 -17.26 -9.17
C GLY A 139 4.61 -17.64 -8.74
N GLN A 140 4.99 -17.25 -7.53
CA GLN A 140 6.28 -17.54 -6.90
C GLN A 140 6.03 -17.98 -5.47
N THR A 141 6.79 -18.96 -4.98
CA THR A 141 6.66 -19.42 -3.61
C THR A 141 7.32 -18.44 -2.64
N ASN A 142 6.83 -18.39 -1.40
CA ASN A 142 7.45 -17.56 -0.36
C ASN A 142 8.92 -17.93 -0.13
N ALA A 143 9.26 -19.22 -0.23
CA ALA A 143 10.64 -19.69 -0.12
C ALA A 143 11.54 -19.10 -1.22
N GLU A 144 11.07 -19.06 -2.46
CA GLU A 144 11.83 -18.47 -3.57
C GLU A 144 11.96 -16.95 -3.43
N THR A 145 10.90 -16.26 -3.00
CA THR A 145 10.95 -14.82 -2.70
C THR A 145 11.99 -14.50 -1.63
N LEU A 146 12.00 -15.25 -0.53
CA LEU A 146 12.97 -15.07 0.55
C LEU A 146 14.39 -15.43 0.11
N ARG A 147 14.56 -16.48 -0.70
CA ARG A 147 15.87 -16.84 -1.28
C ARG A 147 16.42 -15.70 -2.15
N ARG A 148 15.62 -15.14 -3.05
CA ARG A 148 16.00 -13.99 -3.90
C ARG A 148 16.27 -12.73 -3.07
N GLN A 149 15.46 -12.48 -2.04
CA GLN A 149 15.70 -11.38 -1.11
C GLN A 149 17.05 -11.51 -0.41
N GLU A 150 17.42 -12.72 -0.02
CA GLU A 150 18.72 -13.00 0.60
C GLU A 150 19.89 -12.76 -0.36
N GLN A 151 19.75 -13.11 -1.65
CA GLN A 151 20.76 -12.80 -2.67
C GLN A 151 21.01 -11.28 -2.77
N TYR A 152 19.95 -10.47 -2.71
CA TYR A 152 20.08 -9.01 -2.68
C TYR A 152 20.78 -8.54 -1.41
N ARG A 153 20.39 -9.07 -0.24
CA ARG A 153 21.00 -8.74 1.04
C ARG A 153 22.51 -9.03 1.03
N LEU A 154 22.92 -10.21 0.56
CA LEU A 154 24.33 -10.60 0.43
C LEU A 154 25.11 -9.71 -0.54
N SER A 155 24.43 -9.14 -1.53
CA SER A 155 25.01 -8.21 -2.52
C SER A 155 25.02 -6.75 -2.05
N GLY A 156 24.59 -6.47 -0.81
CA GLY A 156 24.47 -5.10 -0.28
C GLY A 156 23.34 -4.30 -0.94
N ILE A 157 22.31 -4.99 -1.42
CA ILE A 157 21.15 -4.41 -2.13
C ILE A 157 19.91 -4.64 -1.26
N ARG A 158 19.10 -3.60 -1.10
CA ARG A 158 17.77 -3.74 -0.46
C ARG A 158 16.76 -4.18 -1.51
N GLY A 159 16.03 -5.27 -1.29
CA GLY A 159 14.97 -5.68 -2.21
C GLY A 159 13.61 -5.14 -1.79
N LEU A 160 12.86 -4.55 -2.72
CA LEU A 160 11.46 -4.11 -2.60
C LEU A 160 10.62 -4.91 -3.60
N TRP A 161 9.55 -5.54 -3.13
CA TRP A 161 8.75 -6.44 -3.96
C TRP A 161 7.35 -5.90 -4.24
N LEU A 162 6.95 -5.97 -5.51
CA LEU A 162 5.59 -5.78 -5.98
C LEU A 162 5.10 -7.13 -6.49
N LEU A 163 4.26 -7.82 -5.72
CA LEU A 163 3.80 -9.17 -6.05
C LEU A 163 2.36 -9.15 -6.56
N ARG A 164 2.08 -9.82 -7.67
CA ARG A 164 0.70 -9.94 -8.17
C ARG A 164 -0.16 -10.83 -7.28
N GLN A 165 0.43 -11.80 -6.60
CA GLN A 165 -0.26 -12.70 -5.67
C GLN A 165 -0.09 -12.22 -4.22
N PRO A 166 -1.18 -12.15 -3.44
CA PRO A 166 -1.09 -11.93 -1.99
C PRO A 166 -0.54 -13.17 -1.27
N GLY A 167 -0.37 -13.07 0.05
CA GLY A 167 0.02 -14.20 0.91
C GLY A 167 1.52 -14.37 1.12
N PHE A 168 2.30 -13.35 0.77
CA PHE A 168 3.71 -13.26 1.11
C PHE A 168 3.91 -12.90 2.60
N PRO A 169 5.04 -13.27 3.22
CA PRO A 169 5.31 -12.99 4.63
C PRO A 169 5.37 -11.49 4.92
N ILE A 170 4.85 -11.07 6.07
CA ILE A 170 4.94 -9.68 6.54
C ILE A 170 6.07 -9.61 7.55
N VAL A 171 7.29 -9.38 7.05
CA VAL A 171 8.50 -9.34 7.88
C VAL A 171 9.36 -8.13 7.55
N HIS A 172 10.14 -7.66 8.53
CA HIS A 172 11.01 -6.49 8.42
C HIS A 172 11.99 -6.55 7.23
N ASP A 173 12.49 -7.73 6.90
CA ASP A 173 13.52 -7.88 5.85
C ASP A 173 12.92 -8.09 4.45
N LEU A 174 11.59 -8.07 4.32
CA LEU A 174 10.89 -8.20 3.05
C LEU A 174 9.88 -7.04 2.85
N PRO A 175 10.36 -5.85 2.41
CA PRO A 175 9.49 -4.78 1.94
C PRO A 175 8.68 -5.28 0.73
N ALA A 176 7.36 -5.38 0.89
CA ALA A 176 6.51 -5.93 -0.13
C ALA A 176 5.10 -5.32 -0.14
N ALA A 177 4.56 -5.13 -1.35
CA ALA A 177 3.17 -4.78 -1.58
C ALA A 177 2.58 -5.67 -2.68
N CYS A 178 1.26 -5.85 -2.66
CA CYS A 178 0.56 -6.56 -3.71
C CYS A 178 0.14 -5.61 -4.84
N ILE A 179 0.21 -6.08 -6.08
CA ILE A 179 -0.23 -5.30 -7.24
C ILE A 179 -1.74 -5.47 -7.43
N GLY A 180 -2.46 -4.36 -7.30
CA GLY A 180 -3.85 -4.17 -7.70
C GLY A 180 -3.99 -3.36 -8.99
N GLY A 181 -5.23 -3.26 -9.50
CA GLY A 181 -5.53 -2.44 -10.68
C GLY A 181 -5.11 -3.04 -12.02
N SER A 182 -5.03 -2.19 -13.04
CA SER A 182 -4.75 -2.57 -14.43
C SER A 182 -4.12 -1.42 -15.23
N LEU A 183 -3.68 -1.67 -16.46
CA LEU A 183 -3.23 -0.60 -17.37
C LEU A 183 -4.33 0.43 -17.69
N ALA A 184 -5.60 0.02 -17.67
CA ALA A 184 -6.72 0.90 -18.00
C ALA A 184 -7.13 1.78 -16.80
N ASP A 185 -7.10 1.20 -15.61
CA ASP A 185 -7.61 1.83 -14.38
C ASP A 185 -6.50 2.46 -13.53
N GLY A 186 -5.23 2.24 -13.91
CA GLY A 186 -4.07 2.53 -13.08
C GLY A 186 -3.74 1.39 -12.11
N PHE A 187 -2.48 1.28 -11.73
CA PHE A 187 -2.02 0.28 -10.77
C PHE A 187 -2.03 0.81 -9.34
N GLN A 188 -2.32 -0.09 -8.39
CA GLN A 188 -2.29 0.19 -6.97
C GLN A 188 -1.28 -0.72 -6.26
N ALA A 189 -0.55 -0.15 -5.30
CA ALA A 189 0.22 -0.89 -4.31
C ALA A 189 -0.68 -1.13 -3.10
N LEU A 190 -0.97 -2.40 -2.84
CA LEU A 190 -1.83 -2.83 -1.76
C LEU A 190 -0.97 -3.43 -0.64
N ILE A 191 -0.84 -2.72 0.47
CA ILE A 191 -0.05 -3.15 1.63
C ILE A 191 -0.88 -4.15 2.44
N PRO A 192 -0.39 -5.38 2.68
CA PRO A 192 -1.18 -6.43 3.30
C PRO A 192 -1.54 -6.09 4.75
N ALA A 193 -2.78 -6.39 5.10
CA ALA A 193 -3.31 -6.23 6.44
C ALA A 193 -2.84 -7.36 7.36
N HIS A 194 -2.91 -8.60 6.86
CA HIS A 194 -2.45 -9.82 7.52
C HIS A 194 -1.83 -10.83 6.52
N GLU A 195 -1.16 -11.88 7.00
CA GLU A 195 -0.47 -12.85 6.11
C GLU A 195 -1.43 -13.72 5.29
N ARG A 196 -2.62 -14.04 5.81
CA ARG A 196 -3.60 -14.94 5.16
C ARG A 196 -4.47 -14.25 4.11
N MET A 197 -3.85 -13.48 3.22
CA MET A 197 -4.56 -12.76 2.15
C MET A 197 -4.79 -13.65 0.93
N LEU A 198 -5.99 -13.58 0.36
CA LEU A 198 -6.42 -14.41 -0.76
C LEU A 198 -6.53 -13.60 -2.05
N ALA A 199 -6.37 -14.24 -3.20
CA ALA A 199 -6.37 -13.57 -4.50
C ALA A 199 -7.62 -12.72 -4.78
N ARG A 200 -8.77 -13.10 -4.19
CA ARG A 200 -10.04 -12.36 -4.29
C ARG A 200 -10.00 -10.99 -3.58
N HIS A 201 -9.19 -10.84 -2.52
CA HIS A 201 -9.12 -9.60 -1.75
C HIS A 201 -8.48 -8.45 -2.54
N ARG A 202 -7.75 -8.72 -3.63
CA ARG A 202 -7.17 -7.67 -4.50
C ARG A 202 -8.20 -6.73 -5.13
N ARG A 203 -9.47 -7.13 -5.17
CA ARG A 203 -10.58 -6.31 -5.68
C ARG A 203 -11.36 -5.58 -4.58
N LEU A 204 -10.93 -5.74 -3.33
CA LEU A 204 -11.57 -5.23 -2.13
C LEU A 204 -10.54 -4.37 -1.38
N PRO A 205 -10.34 -3.09 -1.77
CA PRO A 205 -9.35 -2.21 -1.14
C PRO A 205 -9.44 -2.16 0.39
N GLU A 206 -10.65 -2.29 0.95
CA GLU A 206 -10.95 -2.35 2.39
C GLU A 206 -10.31 -3.55 3.11
N CYS A 207 -9.90 -4.59 2.39
CA CYS A 207 -9.19 -5.73 2.96
C CYS A 207 -7.68 -5.46 3.15
N TRP A 208 -7.18 -4.30 2.73
CA TRP A 208 -5.77 -3.95 2.74
C TRP A 208 -5.48 -2.87 3.76
N ARG A 209 -4.30 -2.95 4.38
CA ARG A 209 -3.83 -1.98 5.38
C ARG A 209 -3.73 -0.58 4.78
N GLN A 210 -3.20 -0.51 3.57
CA GLN A 210 -3.16 0.69 2.76
C GLN A 210 -3.32 0.30 1.29
N ALA A 211 -4.04 1.11 0.54
CA ALA A 211 -4.08 1.04 -0.91
C ALA A 211 -3.67 2.41 -1.44
N LEU A 212 -2.57 2.44 -2.20
CA LEU A 212 -2.02 3.67 -2.76
C LEU A 212 -1.84 3.49 -4.26
N PRO A 213 -1.95 4.56 -5.07
CA PRO A 213 -1.40 4.54 -6.42
C PRO A 213 0.05 4.03 -6.41
N ILE A 214 0.43 3.15 -7.35
CA ILE A 214 1.78 2.56 -7.37
C ILE A 214 2.86 3.63 -7.44
N ASP A 215 2.60 4.73 -8.13
CA ASP A 215 3.54 5.83 -8.24
C ASP A 215 3.78 6.53 -6.90
N ALA A 216 2.72 6.79 -6.14
CA ALA A 216 2.79 7.33 -4.78
C ALA A 216 3.55 6.39 -3.82
N PHE A 217 3.30 5.07 -3.90
CA PHE A 217 4.00 4.07 -3.10
C PHE A 217 5.50 4.00 -3.41
N LEU A 218 5.86 3.96 -4.70
CA LEU A 218 7.26 3.92 -5.12
C LEU A 218 8.00 5.20 -4.72
N ARG A 219 7.35 6.35 -4.88
CA ARG A 219 7.89 7.65 -4.46
C ARG A 219 8.14 7.67 -2.94
N ALA A 220 7.19 7.17 -2.15
CA ALA A 220 7.35 7.00 -0.71
C ALA A 220 8.51 6.07 -0.32
N ALA A 221 8.70 4.98 -1.05
CA ALA A 221 9.82 4.07 -0.81
C ALA A 221 11.18 4.75 -1.05
N PHE A 222 11.30 5.56 -2.11
CA PHE A 222 12.54 6.31 -2.41
C PHE A 222 12.78 7.50 -1.49
N GLU A 223 11.72 8.07 -0.92
CA GLU A 223 11.74 9.18 0.04
C GLU A 223 11.88 8.71 1.50
N ARG A 224 12.05 7.40 1.73
CA ARG A 224 12.18 6.78 3.07
C ARG A 224 10.93 6.95 3.95
N ARG A 225 9.75 7.04 3.33
CA ARG A 225 8.45 7.05 4.02
C ARG A 225 7.84 5.66 4.15
N LEU A 226 8.31 4.68 3.36
CA LEU A 226 8.00 3.27 3.58
C LEU A 226 8.88 2.70 4.70
N GLY A 227 8.26 2.18 5.76
CA GLY A 227 8.97 1.54 6.86
C GLY A 227 8.17 0.43 7.55
N PHE A 228 8.84 -0.32 8.41
CA PHE A 228 8.25 -1.42 9.17
C PHE A 228 8.07 -0.95 10.62
N PHE A 229 6.83 -0.64 10.98
CA PHE A 229 6.50 0.11 12.19
C PHE A 229 5.49 -0.63 13.05
N THR A 230 5.58 -0.44 14.37
CA THR A 230 4.42 -0.69 15.22
C THR A 230 3.29 0.27 14.85
N PRO A 231 2.03 -0.06 15.15
CA PRO A 231 0.92 0.83 14.82
C PRO A 231 0.99 2.21 15.46
N LEU A 232 1.60 2.35 16.65
CA LEU A 232 1.83 3.65 17.26
C LEU A 232 2.83 4.50 16.48
N GLU A 233 3.94 3.88 16.03
CA GLU A 233 4.94 4.55 15.21
C GLU A 233 4.43 4.83 13.79
N ALA A 234 3.44 4.07 13.33
CA ALA A 234 2.78 4.29 12.06
C ALA A 234 1.84 5.48 12.15
N VAL A 235 0.88 5.47 13.08
CA VAL A 235 -0.19 6.47 13.26
C VAL A 235 0.27 7.75 13.98
N GLY A 236 1.47 7.74 14.56
CA GLY A 236 2.03 8.88 15.28
C GLY A 236 1.69 8.88 16.76
N GLU A 237 2.60 9.35 17.61
CA GLU A 237 2.37 9.41 19.07
C GLU A 237 1.52 10.60 19.49
N ASN A 238 1.37 11.62 18.64
CA ASN A 238 0.64 12.84 18.96
C ASN A 238 -0.66 12.88 18.15
N ALA A 239 -1.76 13.13 18.84
CA ALA A 239 -3.06 13.29 18.23
C ALA A 239 -3.75 14.55 18.76
N THR A 240 -4.71 15.05 17.99
CA THR A 240 -5.70 16.02 18.44
C THR A 240 -7.02 15.29 18.58
N ILE A 241 -7.62 15.33 19.77
CA ILE A 241 -8.95 14.79 20.01
C ILE A 241 -9.94 15.91 19.81
N VAL A 242 -10.95 15.65 18.97
CA VAL A 242 -12.06 16.54 18.69
C VAL A 242 -13.34 15.85 19.15
N VAL A 243 -14.12 16.54 19.99
CA VAL A 243 -15.44 16.05 20.41
C VAL A 243 -16.50 16.96 19.83
N GLU A 244 -17.41 16.36 19.08
CA GLU A 244 -18.55 17.04 18.49
C GLU A 244 -19.83 16.69 19.24
N ALA A 245 -20.72 17.67 19.30
CA ALA A 245 -22.04 17.48 19.87
C ALA A 245 -23.11 18.24 19.10
N ALA A 246 -24.35 17.77 19.19
CA ALA A 246 -25.53 18.43 18.64
C ALA A 246 -26.61 18.58 19.71
N ILE A 247 -27.57 19.47 19.48
CA ILE A 247 -28.78 19.56 20.29
C ILE A 247 -29.84 18.62 19.73
N ALA A 248 -30.28 17.65 20.54
CA ALA A 248 -31.35 16.73 20.18
C ALA A 248 -32.51 16.80 21.17
N ASP A 249 -33.74 16.71 20.65
CA ASP A 249 -34.94 16.60 21.47
C ASP A 249 -35.07 15.17 22.03
N CYS A 250 -35.37 15.06 23.32
CA CYS A 250 -35.65 13.76 23.91
C CYS A 250 -36.83 13.07 23.22
N TRP A 251 -36.62 11.85 22.70
CA TRP A 251 -37.65 11.05 22.00
C TRP A 251 -38.87 10.70 22.86
N ASN A 252 -38.74 10.77 24.18
CA ASN A 252 -39.88 10.59 25.08
C ASN A 252 -40.83 11.77 24.94
N GLU A 253 -42.02 11.49 24.41
CA GLU A 253 -43.08 12.49 24.16
C GLU A 253 -43.46 13.30 25.39
N ARG A 254 -43.32 12.72 26.59
CA ARG A 254 -43.60 13.41 27.85
C ARG A 254 -42.46 14.30 28.34
N CYS A 255 -41.25 14.13 27.79
CA CYS A 255 -40.06 14.87 28.19
C CYS A 255 -39.74 16.00 27.22
N ARG A 256 -39.47 15.66 25.94
CA ARG A 256 -39.10 16.57 24.84
C ARG A 256 -38.00 17.60 25.18
N GLU A 257 -37.22 17.35 26.23
CA GLU A 257 -36.15 18.26 26.65
C GLU A 257 -35.05 18.30 25.59
N LYS A 258 -34.61 19.51 25.23
CA LYS A 258 -33.43 19.73 24.39
C LYS A 258 -32.18 19.33 25.17
N THR A 259 -31.46 18.35 24.65
CA THR A 259 -30.26 17.82 25.29
C THR A 259 -29.08 17.92 24.32
N GLN A 260 -27.96 18.45 24.78
CA GLN A 260 -26.70 18.35 24.05
C GLN A 260 -26.18 16.92 24.14
N ILE A 261 -25.93 16.30 23.00
CA ILE A 261 -25.51 14.91 22.86
C ILE A 261 -24.20 14.84 22.07
N ILE A 262 -23.25 14.01 22.52
CA ILE A 262 -21.99 13.78 21.78
C ILE A 262 -22.33 12.95 20.54
N THR A 263 -21.96 13.45 19.37
CA THR A 263 -22.24 12.83 18.07
C THR A 263 -21.01 12.11 17.52
N SER A 264 -19.82 12.71 17.65
CA SER A 264 -18.55 12.11 17.25
C SER A 264 -17.41 12.44 18.23
N ILE A 265 -16.42 11.55 18.25
CA ILE A 265 -15.12 11.71 18.91
C ILE A 265 -14.07 11.37 17.85
N GLU A 266 -13.52 12.39 17.21
CA GLU A 266 -12.49 12.24 16.20
C GLU A 266 -11.10 12.23 16.86
N ILE A 267 -10.26 11.28 16.46
CA ILE A 267 -8.84 11.21 16.81
C ILE A 267 -8.04 11.57 15.56
N ALA A 268 -7.64 12.84 15.45
CA ALA A 268 -6.84 13.35 14.34
C ALA A 268 -5.34 13.16 14.60
N THR A 269 -4.66 12.51 13.67
CA THR A 269 -3.23 12.19 13.73
C THR A 269 -2.51 12.73 12.49
N ASP A 270 -1.19 12.61 12.44
CA ASP A 270 -0.42 12.98 11.24
C ASP A 270 -0.71 12.06 10.04
N GLN A 271 -1.29 10.89 10.28
CA GLN A 271 -1.64 9.91 9.25
C GLN A 271 -3.11 9.90 8.83
N GLY A 272 -3.98 10.60 9.55
CA GLY A 272 -5.41 10.60 9.29
C GLY A 272 -6.26 10.83 10.54
N ALA A 273 -7.56 10.96 10.32
CA ALA A 273 -8.57 11.13 11.36
C ALA A 273 -9.41 9.86 11.48
N PHE A 274 -9.70 9.47 12.71
CA PHE A 274 -10.48 8.27 13.03
C PHE A 274 -11.66 8.65 13.91
N ASP A 275 -12.87 8.40 13.43
CA ASP A 275 -14.09 8.73 14.15
C ASP A 275 -14.51 7.60 15.08
N PHE A 276 -14.83 7.96 16.32
CA PHE A 276 -15.38 7.05 17.32
C PHE A 276 -16.69 7.59 17.86
N SER A 277 -17.55 6.66 18.25
CA SER A 277 -18.76 6.94 18.97
C SER A 277 -18.58 6.63 20.47
N LEU A 278 -19.45 7.19 21.32
CA LEU A 278 -19.51 6.81 22.74
C LEU A 278 -19.58 5.28 22.98
N PRO A 279 -20.38 4.52 22.22
CA PRO A 279 -20.37 3.05 22.29
C PRO A 279 -18.98 2.41 22.16
N ASP A 280 -18.09 2.93 21.33
CA ASP A 280 -16.75 2.38 21.12
C ASP A 280 -15.89 2.49 22.39
N LEU A 281 -16.14 3.53 23.19
CA LEU A 281 -15.48 3.73 24.49
C LEU A 281 -16.01 2.81 25.62
N THR A 282 -16.98 1.93 25.36
CA THR A 282 -17.61 1.08 26.38
C THR A 282 -16.60 0.23 27.15
N ASN A 283 -15.56 -0.26 26.47
CA ASN A 283 -14.50 -1.08 27.05
C ASN A 283 -13.23 -0.28 27.38
N HIS A 284 -13.29 1.06 27.25
CA HIS A 284 -12.16 1.97 27.48
C HIS A 284 -12.52 3.04 28.52
N PRO A 285 -12.87 2.66 29.76
CA PRO A 285 -13.37 3.60 30.78
C PRO A 285 -12.36 4.69 31.14
N HIS A 286 -11.06 4.41 31.05
CA HIS A 286 -10.02 5.41 31.28
C HIS A 286 -10.02 6.52 30.23
N LEU A 287 -10.18 6.15 28.95
CA LEU A 287 -10.25 7.12 27.85
C LEU A 287 -11.55 7.94 27.95
N LEU A 288 -12.66 7.29 28.30
CA LEU A 288 -13.92 7.99 28.56
C LEU A 288 -13.77 9.05 29.65
N VAL A 289 -13.16 8.70 30.79
CA VAL A 289 -12.93 9.67 31.88
C VAL A 289 -12.02 10.81 31.42
N GLU A 290 -10.95 10.50 30.69
CA GLU A 290 -10.01 11.48 30.14
C GLU A 290 -10.72 12.48 29.22
N ILE A 291 -11.56 11.99 28.30
CA ILE A 291 -12.35 12.81 27.37
C ILE A 291 -13.37 13.68 28.14
N LEU A 292 -14.16 13.08 29.04
CA LEU A 292 -15.19 13.79 29.81
C LEU A 292 -14.62 14.89 30.72
N GLN A 293 -13.36 14.77 31.16
CA GLN A 293 -12.68 15.80 31.94
C GLN A 293 -12.27 17.02 31.11
N ARG A 294 -12.14 16.87 29.78
CA ARG A 294 -11.78 17.95 28.85
C ARG A 294 -12.98 18.67 28.25
N LEU A 295 -14.19 18.17 28.46
CA LEU A 295 -15.42 18.82 28.02
C LEU A 295 -15.68 20.13 28.80
N PRO A 296 -16.32 21.12 28.16
CA PRO A 296 -16.64 22.39 28.81
C PRO A 296 -17.59 22.17 30.00
N SER A 297 -17.50 23.04 31.00
CA SER A 297 -18.34 22.96 32.21
C SER A 297 -19.84 23.10 31.93
N SER A 298 -20.21 23.67 30.78
CA SER A 298 -21.59 23.76 30.29
C SER A 298 -22.17 22.42 29.86
N PHE A 299 -21.33 21.44 29.50
CA PHE A 299 -21.80 20.11 29.09
C PHE A 299 -22.12 19.25 30.31
N ASP A 300 -23.35 18.72 30.40
CA ASP A 300 -23.74 17.83 31.50
C ASP A 300 -23.17 16.42 31.32
N ARG A 301 -21.92 16.24 31.71
CA ARG A 301 -21.22 14.94 31.65
C ARG A 301 -21.90 13.82 32.43
N LYS A 302 -22.81 14.10 33.38
CA LYS A 302 -23.50 13.05 34.15
C LYS A 302 -24.44 12.23 33.28
N VAL A 303 -24.86 12.77 32.13
CA VAL A 303 -25.73 12.05 31.20
C VAL A 303 -25.00 11.02 30.35
N ILE A 304 -23.66 10.98 30.40
CA ILE A 304 -22.87 9.96 29.70
C ILE A 304 -22.68 8.75 30.61
N GLN A 305 -23.35 7.65 30.30
CA GLN A 305 -23.37 6.46 31.16
C GLN A 305 -23.48 5.17 30.33
N LYS A 306 -23.01 4.07 30.91
CA LYS A 306 -23.24 2.72 30.39
C LYS A 306 -24.70 2.32 30.67
N ARG A 307 -25.47 2.01 29.62
CA ARG A 307 -26.89 1.65 29.72
C ARG A 307 -27.18 0.46 28.83
N TYR A 308 -28.15 -0.37 29.26
CA TYR A 308 -28.66 -1.46 28.45
C TYR A 308 -29.64 -0.93 27.39
N SER A 309 -29.43 -1.30 26.13
CA SER A 309 -30.38 -1.03 25.05
C SER A 309 -31.15 -2.30 24.70
N HIS A 310 -32.48 -2.26 24.80
CA HIS A 310 -33.32 -3.38 24.38
C HIS A 310 -33.24 -3.64 22.86
N THR A 311 -33.08 -2.58 22.07
CA THR A 311 -32.96 -2.67 20.61
C THR A 311 -31.66 -3.35 20.20
N GLN A 312 -30.52 -2.95 20.77
CA GLN A 312 -29.21 -3.53 20.47
C GLN A 312 -28.88 -4.80 21.29
N ARG A 313 -29.72 -5.14 22.27
CA ARG A 313 -29.53 -6.28 23.21
C ARG A 313 -28.15 -6.33 23.88
N ARG A 314 -27.55 -5.17 24.14
CA ARG A 314 -26.24 -5.03 24.79
C ARG A 314 -26.18 -3.76 25.64
N SER A 315 -25.22 -3.69 26.56
CA SER A 315 -24.94 -2.49 27.35
C SER A 315 -23.74 -1.73 26.80
N TYR A 316 -23.90 -0.44 26.54
CA TYR A 316 -22.84 0.43 26.01
C TYR A 316 -22.91 1.83 26.60
N VAL A 317 -21.80 2.57 26.53
CA VAL A 317 -21.73 3.98 26.94
C VAL A 317 -22.52 4.82 25.94
N SER A 318 -23.42 5.64 26.45
CA SER A 318 -24.43 6.33 25.63
C SER A 318 -24.71 7.73 26.16
N ASN A 319 -25.23 8.57 25.27
CA ASN A 319 -25.88 9.83 25.64
C ASN A 319 -27.18 9.56 26.41
N GLY A 320 -27.49 10.44 27.36
CA GLY A 320 -28.74 10.46 28.10
C GLY A 320 -29.41 11.83 28.05
N CYS A 321 -30.73 11.89 28.18
CA CYS A 321 -31.45 13.16 28.33
C CYS A 321 -31.07 13.87 29.64
N THR A 322 -30.77 15.17 29.60
CA THR A 322 -30.42 15.99 30.78
C THR A 322 -31.53 16.02 31.85
N LYS A 323 -32.78 15.80 31.45
CA LYS A 323 -33.94 15.82 32.36
C LYS A 323 -34.40 14.44 32.81
N CYS A 324 -34.72 13.54 31.88
CA CYS A 324 -35.28 12.23 32.22
C CYS A 324 -34.27 11.08 32.12
N ASN A 325 -33.02 11.36 31.75
CA ASN A 325 -31.91 10.41 31.64
C ASN A 325 -32.15 9.21 30.70
N ARG A 326 -33.18 9.28 29.83
CA ARG A 326 -33.43 8.27 28.80
C ARG A 326 -32.30 8.25 27.77
N LEU A 327 -31.95 7.04 27.35
CA LEU A 327 -30.90 6.75 26.39
C LEU A 327 -31.24 7.34 25.00
N PHE A 328 -30.27 8.04 24.42
CA PHE A 328 -30.19 8.26 22.97
C PHE A 328 -29.35 7.12 22.38
N GLY A 329 -29.98 6.27 21.58
CA GLY A 329 -29.35 5.09 21.00
C GLY A 329 -28.63 5.39 19.69
N GLU A 330 -27.71 4.51 19.29
CA GLU A 330 -26.92 4.62 18.05
C GLU A 330 -27.77 4.94 16.80
N PHE A 331 -28.93 4.29 16.63
CA PHE A 331 -29.83 4.53 15.49
C PHE A 331 -30.36 5.97 15.40
N MET A 332 -30.49 6.67 16.53
CA MET A 332 -30.92 8.08 16.57
C MET A 332 -29.80 9.06 16.24
N LEU A 333 -28.54 8.64 16.34
CA LEU A 333 -27.37 9.47 16.00
C LEU A 333 -27.07 9.44 14.48
N ALA A 334 -27.53 8.42 13.77
CA ALA A 334 -27.27 8.22 12.34
C ALA A 334 -28.16 9.06 11.40
N HIS A 335 -29.10 9.86 11.94
CA HIS A 335 -30.05 10.66 11.15
C HIS A 335 -29.79 12.16 11.38
N ASP A 336 -29.07 12.76 10.43
CA ASP A 336 -29.03 14.20 10.08
C ASP A 336 -28.21 15.16 10.98
N PRO A 337 -26.89 15.34 10.74
CA PRO A 337 -26.07 16.36 11.37
C PRO A 337 -25.98 17.58 10.44
N SER A 338 -27.02 18.42 10.36
CA SER A 338 -26.86 19.71 9.66
C SER A 338 -26.17 20.77 10.52
N ASP A 339 -26.16 20.61 11.85
CA ASP A 339 -25.47 21.50 12.80
C ASP A 339 -24.85 20.69 13.97
N THR A 340 -23.60 20.26 13.83
CA THR A 340 -22.77 19.80 14.97
C THR A 340 -21.81 20.91 15.38
N ASP A 341 -21.66 21.09 16.69
CA ASP A 341 -20.68 22.00 17.29
C ASP A 341 -19.47 21.22 17.80
N GLN A 342 -18.27 21.71 17.50
CA GLN A 342 -17.05 21.26 18.17
C GLN A 342 -17.04 21.80 19.60
N ILE A 343 -17.33 20.93 20.57
CA ILE A 343 -17.43 21.32 21.98
C ILE A 343 -16.12 21.18 22.75
N ALA A 344 -15.18 20.38 22.25
CA ALA A 344 -13.84 20.26 22.81
C ALA A 344 -12.80 19.89 21.76
N THR A 345 -11.61 20.48 21.89
CA THR A 345 -10.43 20.17 21.09
C THR A 345 -9.23 20.15 22.02
N PHE A 346 -8.47 19.05 22.05
CA PHE A 346 -7.31 18.98 22.92
C PHE A 346 -6.24 18.01 22.39
N PRO A 347 -4.95 18.31 22.62
CA PRO A 347 -3.88 17.39 22.29
C PRO A 347 -3.89 16.18 23.24
N ALA A 348 -3.61 15.01 22.68
CA ALA A 348 -3.40 13.76 23.41
C ALA A 348 -2.13 13.08 22.91
N ARG A 349 -1.39 12.44 23.83
CA ARG A 349 -0.32 11.52 23.48
C ARG A 349 -0.91 10.11 23.43
N LEU A 350 -0.89 9.50 22.25
CA LEU A 350 -1.37 8.14 22.05
C LEU A 350 -0.44 7.17 22.80
N ASP A 351 -1.02 6.41 23.71
CA ASP A 351 -0.36 5.35 24.45
C ASP A 351 -1.04 4.00 24.16
N SER A 352 -0.65 2.95 24.86
CA SER A 352 -1.23 1.61 24.65
C SER A 352 -2.75 1.54 24.86
N ARG A 353 -3.36 2.46 25.63
CA ARG A 353 -4.81 2.51 25.87
C ARG A 353 -5.52 3.08 24.65
N TRP A 354 -5.00 4.17 24.10
CA TRP A 354 -5.49 4.75 22.84
C TRP A 354 -5.30 3.80 21.66
N LEU A 355 -4.17 3.09 21.60
CA LEU A 355 -3.97 2.05 20.60
C LEU A 355 -5.01 0.96 20.72
N ALA A 356 -5.35 0.48 21.92
CA ALA A 356 -6.38 -0.55 22.06
C ALA A 356 -7.75 -0.11 21.51
N LEU A 357 -8.08 1.18 21.63
CA LEU A 357 -9.29 1.75 21.02
C LEU A 357 -9.14 1.80 19.49
N LEU A 358 -8.03 2.35 18.99
CA LEU A 358 -7.72 2.42 17.56
C LEU A 358 -7.76 1.02 16.92
N SER A 359 -7.16 0.01 17.54
CA SER A 359 -7.16 -1.39 17.09
C SER A 359 -8.55 -2.02 16.97
N SER A 360 -9.57 -1.44 17.63
CA SER A 360 -10.94 -1.91 17.53
C SER A 360 -11.71 -1.27 16.37
N HIS A 361 -11.16 -0.20 15.78
CA HIS A 361 -11.71 0.45 14.63
C HIS A 361 -11.59 -0.47 13.40
N PRO A 362 -12.66 -0.67 12.61
CA PRO A 362 -12.67 -1.61 11.49
C PRO A 362 -11.59 -1.32 10.44
N ASP A 363 -11.18 -0.06 10.33
CA ASP A 363 -10.15 0.38 9.37
C ASP A 363 -8.71 0.28 9.91
N ILE A 364 -8.53 -0.24 11.13
CA ILE A 364 -7.25 -0.23 11.83
C ILE A 364 -6.90 -1.65 12.32
N GLU A 365 -6.20 -2.43 11.49
CA GLU A 365 -5.77 -3.77 11.87
C GLU A 365 -4.43 -3.73 12.65
N ILE A 366 -4.50 -3.91 13.97
CA ILE A 366 -3.35 -3.74 14.88
C ILE A 366 -3.17 -4.97 15.76
N SER A 367 -2.07 -5.69 15.55
CA SER A 367 -1.44 -6.43 16.66
C SER A 367 0.06 -6.64 16.51
N GLN A 368 0.63 -6.43 15.32
CA GLN A 368 2.07 -6.64 15.06
C GLN A 368 2.66 -5.53 14.19
N PRO A 369 3.98 -5.28 14.27
CA PRO A 369 4.67 -4.42 13.32
C PRO A 369 4.41 -4.87 11.88
N ALA A 370 4.19 -3.91 11.00
CA ALA A 370 3.91 -4.15 9.60
C ALA A 370 4.50 -3.05 8.73
N TRP A 371 4.55 -3.30 7.42
CA TRP A 371 4.90 -2.26 6.46
C TRP A 371 3.82 -1.18 6.43
N TRP A 372 4.25 0.08 6.36
CA TRP A 372 3.39 1.25 6.29
C TRP A 372 4.08 2.33 5.46
N VAL A 373 3.31 3.06 4.64
CA VAL A 373 3.75 4.32 4.06
C VAL A 373 3.25 5.45 4.95
N ARG A 374 4.18 6.25 5.46
CA ARG A 374 3.86 7.51 6.14
C ARG A 374 3.46 8.57 5.13
N ALA A 375 2.50 9.41 5.50
CA ALA A 375 2.09 10.60 4.74
C ALA A 375 3.30 11.43 4.30
#